data_AF-A0A1V5QLX4-F1
#
_entry.id   AF-A0A1V5QLX4-F1
#
_cell.length_a   1.000
_cell.length_b   1.000
_cell.length_c   1.000
_cell.angle_alpha   90.00
_cell.angle_beta   90.00
_cell.angle_gamma   90.00
#
_symmetry.space_group_name_H-M   'P 1'
#
loop_
_entity.id
_entity.type
_entity.pdbx_description
1 polymer ?
#
loop_
_entity_poly.entity_id
_entity_poly.type
_entity_poly.pdbx_seq_one_letter_code
_entity_poly.pdbx_strand_id
1 'polypeptide(L)'
;MNSAIIINLDYERYGADVCYRVWKEIEARMLHGGFVKSKRLFLTNLSKEDACQQAKAIVSTVEDLFAPESIQVTDLIREFYGLDYQSIHDLLTPSSEAIEVSFLDTGTFQAYFKKPGK
;
A
#
# COMPACT_ATOMS: atom_id res chain seq x y z
N MET A 1 6.88 8.32 -4.32
CA MET A 1 6.98 6.99 -3.70
C MET A 1 6.51 5.98 -4.70
N ASN A 2 7.36 5.00 -4.97
CA ASN A 2 7.17 4.02 -6.04
C ASN A 2 6.68 2.68 -5.49
N SER A 3 7.07 2.37 -4.25
CA SER A 3 6.81 1.06 -3.66
C SER A 3 6.23 1.20 -2.25
N ALA A 4 5.40 0.23 -1.90
CA ALA A 4 4.79 0.11 -0.58
C ALA A 4 4.99 -1.30 -0.03
N ILE A 5 5.31 -1.38 1.26
CA ILE A 5 5.44 -2.64 2.00
C ILE A 5 4.35 -2.69 3.07
N ILE A 6 3.65 -3.82 3.16
CA ILE A 6 2.71 -4.15 4.24
C ILE A 6 3.35 -5.22 5.10
N ILE A 7 3.35 -5.01 6.41
CA ILE A 7 3.72 -6.02 7.41
C ILE A 7 2.64 -5.99 8.50
N ASN A 8 1.98 -7.12 8.76
CA ASN A 8 1.09 -7.28 9.90
C ASN A 8 1.49 -8.51 10.71
N LEU A 9 1.47 -8.39 12.03
CA LEU A 9 1.74 -9.50 12.96
C LEU A 9 0.44 -10.17 13.42
N ASP A 10 0.52 -11.44 13.80
CA ASP A 10 -0.59 -12.24 14.31
C ASP A 10 -0.73 -12.07 15.84
N TYR A 11 -1.28 -10.93 16.24
CA TYR A 11 -1.56 -10.60 17.64
C TYR A 11 -2.55 -11.55 18.30
N GLU A 12 -3.42 -12.20 17.53
CA GLU A 12 -4.44 -13.12 18.03
C GLU A 12 -3.81 -14.43 18.50
N ARG A 13 -2.82 -14.93 17.75
CA ARG A 13 -2.15 -16.19 18.06
C ARG A 13 -1.01 -16.06 19.09
N TYR A 14 -0.23 -14.99 19.01
CA TYR A 14 1.02 -14.87 19.79
C TYR A 14 0.96 -13.88 20.96
N GLY A 15 -0.15 -13.16 21.10
CA GLY A 15 -0.37 -12.21 22.19
C GLY A 15 0.26 -10.84 21.97
N ALA A 16 -0.31 -9.83 22.63
CA ALA A 16 -0.01 -8.44 22.37
C ALA A 16 1.44 -8.04 22.71
N ASP A 17 1.98 -8.54 23.82
CA ASP A 17 3.27 -8.09 24.34
C ASP A 17 4.44 -8.46 23.43
N VAL A 18 4.50 -9.72 22.99
CA VAL A 18 5.58 -10.20 22.10
C VAL A 18 5.47 -9.53 20.73
N CYS A 19 4.28 -9.52 20.13
CA CYS A 19 4.06 -8.85 18.85
C CYS A 19 4.36 -7.35 18.92
N TYR A 20 4.04 -6.66 20.02
CA TYR A 20 4.37 -5.25 20.17
C TYR A 20 5.88 -5.03 20.20
N ARG A 21 6.63 -5.80 20.99
CA ARG A 21 8.10 -5.71 21.05
C ARG A 21 8.74 -5.91 19.68
N VAL A 22 8.37 -6.98 18.99
CA VAL A 22 8.86 -7.29 17.64
C VAL A 22 8.47 -6.20 16.63
N TRP A 23 7.22 -5.73 16.69
CA TRP A 23 6.75 -4.66 15.82
C TRP A 23 7.55 -3.37 15.98
N LYS A 24 7.88 -2.97 17.21
CA LYS A 24 8.65 -1.75 17.47
C LYS A 24 10.04 -1.82 16.83
N GLU A 25 10.68 -2.98 16.85
CA GLU A 25 11.98 -3.18 16.20
C GLU A 25 11.89 -3.17 14.67
N ILE A 26 10.88 -3.83 14.09
CA ILE A 26 10.62 -3.79 12.64
C ILE A 26 10.36 -2.34 12.22
N GLU A 27 9.44 -1.64 12.90
CA GLU A 27 9.08 -0.26 12.59
C GLU A 27 10.28 0.68 12.65
N ALA A 28 11.08 0.62 13.73
CA ALA A 28 12.25 1.47 13.88
C ALA A 28 13.26 1.27 12.74
N ARG A 29 13.51 0.02 12.36
CA ARG A 29 14.47 -0.33 11.29
C ARG A 29 13.95 0.00 9.90
N MET A 30 12.66 -0.16 9.64
CA MET A 30 12.04 0.31 8.40
C MET A 30 12.21 1.83 8.26
N LEU A 31 11.92 2.59 9.32
CA LEU A 31 12.11 4.04 9.31
C LEU A 31 13.58 4.44 9.12
N HIS A 32 14.51 3.76 9.80
CA HIS A 32 15.95 4.00 9.64
C HIS A 32 16.46 3.61 8.24
N GLY A 33 15.84 2.59 7.61
CA GLY A 33 16.11 2.17 6.25
C GLY A 33 15.60 3.13 5.17
N GLY A 34 14.99 4.25 5.55
CA GLY A 34 14.49 5.27 4.62
C GLY A 34 13.05 5.07 4.16
N PHE A 35 12.32 4.12 4.76
CA PHE A 35 10.88 4.02 4.55
C PHE A 35 10.15 5.09 5.37
N VAL A 36 9.02 5.56 4.85
CA VAL A 36 8.10 6.44 5.58
C VAL A 36 6.84 5.67 5.91
N LYS A 37 6.43 5.71 7.18
CA LYS A 37 5.19 5.06 7.61
C LYS A 37 3.97 5.91 7.25
N SER A 38 3.00 5.30 6.55
CA SER A 38 1.69 5.89 6.24
C SER A 38 0.61 4.87 6.56
N LYS A 39 -0.11 5.09 7.68
CA LYS A 39 -1.09 4.12 8.22
C LYS A 39 -0.44 2.73 8.41
N ARG A 40 -0.84 1.74 7.60
CA ARG A 40 -0.32 0.35 7.60
C ARG A 40 0.79 0.10 6.58
N LEU A 41 1.16 1.12 5.80
CA LEU A 41 2.13 1.02 4.73
C LEU A 41 3.47 1.60 5.15
N PHE A 42 4.54 0.96 4.71
CA PHE A 42 5.87 1.55 4.64
C PHE A 42 6.17 1.92 3.19
N LEU A 43 6.29 3.20 2.92
CA LEU A 43 6.44 3.75 1.58
C LEU A 43 7.89 4.13 1.30
N THR A 44 8.36 3.94 0.08
CA THR A 44 9.73 4.32 -0.34
C THR A 44 9.78 4.75 -1.81
N ASN A 45 10.85 5.45 -2.20
CA ASN A 45 11.15 5.77 -3.59
C ASN A 45 11.95 4.66 -4.30
N LEU A 46 12.40 3.64 -3.58
CA LEU A 46 13.05 2.47 -4.16
C LEU A 46 12.13 1.74 -5.14
N SER A 47 12.75 1.02 -6.08
CA SER A 47 12.05 0.07 -6.93
C SER A 47 11.37 -1.00 -6.07
N LYS A 48 10.35 -1.66 -6.61
CA LYS A 48 9.62 -2.70 -5.88
C LYS A 48 10.56 -3.82 -5.43
N GLU A 49 11.49 -4.22 -6.30
CA GLU A 49 12.44 -5.29 -6.02
C GLU A 49 13.39 -4.91 -4.87
N ASP A 50 14.01 -3.74 -4.96
CA ASP A 50 14.92 -3.23 -3.92
C ASP A 50 14.19 -3.03 -2.58
N ALA A 51 12.98 -2.48 -2.62
CA ALA A 51 12.14 -2.29 -1.43
C ALA A 51 11.80 -3.63 -0.76
N CYS A 52 11.44 -4.65 -1.55
CA CYS A 52 11.18 -5.99 -1.03
C CYS A 52 12.43 -6.63 -0.43
N GLN A 53 13.58 -6.52 -1.12
CA GLN A 53 14.84 -7.07 -0.64
C GLN A 53 15.26 -6.41 0.68
N GLN A 54 15.17 -5.08 0.76
CA GLN A 54 15.51 -4.35 1.96
C GLN A 54 14.57 -4.68 3.13
N ALA A 55 13.25 -4.77 2.88
CA ALA A 55 12.29 -5.15 3.91
C ALA A 55 12.55 -6.57 4.45
N LYS A 56 12.87 -7.54 3.56
CA LYS A 56 13.24 -8.90 3.97
C LYS A 56 14.53 -8.92 4.81
N ALA A 57 15.54 -8.13 4.41
CA ALA A 57 16.78 -8.01 5.18
C ALA A 57 16.53 -7.41 6.57
N ILE A 58 15.64 -6.42 6.68
CA ILE A 58 15.22 -5.83 7.96
C ILE A 58 14.55 -6.90 8.84
N VAL A 59 13.57 -7.65 8.30
CA VAL A 59 12.91 -8.72 9.06
C VAL A 59 13.92 -9.78 9.51
N SER A 60 14.83 -10.20 8.64
CA SER A 60 15.90 -11.15 9.00
C SER A 60 16.81 -10.61 10.10
N THR A 61 17.14 -9.32 10.10
CA THR A 61 17.94 -8.73 11.17
C THR A 61 17.18 -8.69 12.50
N VAL A 62 15.86 -8.50 12.45
CA VAL A 62 15.00 -8.55 13.64
C VAL A 62 14.86 -9.99 14.14
N GLU A 63 14.75 -10.97 13.24
CA GLU A 63 14.79 -12.40 13.58
C GLU A 63 16.04 -12.75 14.40
N ASP A 64 17.22 -12.35 13.92
CA ASP A 64 18.48 -12.60 14.63
C ASP A 64 18.54 -11.91 16.01
N LEU A 65 17.93 -10.72 16.15
CA LEU A 65 17.87 -9.99 17.42
C LEU A 65 17.05 -10.74 18.48
N PHE A 66 15.97 -11.41 18.06
CA PHE A 66 15.03 -12.11 18.94
C PHE A 66 15.32 -13.61 19.07
N ALA A 67 16.23 -14.17 18.27
CA ALA A 67 16.66 -15.56 18.35
C ALA A 67 17.12 -16.02 19.75
N PRO A 68 17.86 -15.22 20.56
CA PRO A 68 18.23 -15.62 21.92
C PRO A 68 17.05 -15.83 22.87
N GLU A 69 15.90 -15.20 22.59
CA GLU A 69 14.65 -15.36 23.35
C GLU A 69 13.79 -16.51 22.82
N SER A 70 14.29 -17.30 21.84
CA SER A 70 13.54 -18.35 21.15
C SER A 70 12.26 -17.85 20.47
N ILE A 71 12.22 -16.56 20.10
CA ILE A 71 11.10 -15.97 19.35
C ILE A 71 11.43 -16.09 17.86
N GLN A 72 10.55 -16.73 17.10
CA GLN A 72 10.66 -16.82 15.64
C GLN A 72 9.84 -15.69 14.99
N VAL A 73 10.48 -14.59 14.59
CA VAL A 73 9.80 -13.38 14.10
C VAL A 73 8.94 -13.67 12.87
N THR A 74 9.43 -14.51 11.98
CA THR A 74 8.73 -14.99 10.80
C THR A 74 7.42 -15.71 11.11
N ASP A 75 7.34 -16.47 12.21
CA ASP A 75 6.11 -17.13 12.65
C ASP A 75 5.05 -16.14 13.15
N LEU A 76 5.49 -14.99 13.67
CA LEU A 76 4.60 -13.93 14.13
C LEU A 76 4.01 -13.11 12.98
N ILE A 77 4.54 -13.22 11.75
CA ILE A 77 4.09 -12.42 10.61
C ILE A 77 2.87 -13.06 9.96
N ARG A 78 1.74 -12.35 9.98
CA ARG A 78 0.49 -12.75 9.32
C ARG A 78 0.47 -12.34 7.85
N GLU A 79 0.94 -11.13 7.55
CA GLU A 79 0.95 -10.58 6.20
C GLU A 79 2.29 -9.90 5.94
N PHE A 80 2.89 -10.17 4.78
CA PHE A 80 4.10 -9.51 4.34
C PHE A 80 4.13 -9.39 2.82
N TYR A 81 3.78 -8.20 2.32
CA TYR A 81 3.59 -7.96 0.90
C TYR A 81 4.35 -6.73 0.42
N GLY A 82 4.85 -6.80 -0.81
CA GLY A 82 5.40 -5.66 -1.55
C GLY A 82 4.52 -5.30 -2.74
N LEU A 83 4.17 -4.03 -2.85
CA LEU A 83 3.22 -3.49 -3.81
C LEU A 83 3.86 -2.32 -4.57
N ASP A 84 3.42 -2.13 -5.82
CA ASP A 84 3.61 -0.85 -6.49
C ASP A 84 2.62 0.15 -5.87
N TYR A 85 3.15 1.27 -5.37
CA TYR A 85 2.32 2.26 -4.70
C TYR A 85 1.34 2.95 -5.67
N GLN A 86 1.70 3.06 -6.95
CA GLN A 86 0.85 3.70 -7.95
C GLN A 86 -0.44 2.90 -8.24
N SER A 87 -0.44 1.60 -7.94
CA SER A 87 -1.61 0.73 -8.09
C SER A 87 -2.58 0.80 -6.90
N ILE A 88 -2.26 1.57 -5.84
CA ILE A 88 -3.12 1.71 -4.67
C ILE A 88 -4.05 2.90 -4.87
N HIS A 89 -5.34 2.63 -5.00
CA HIS A 89 -6.39 3.65 -5.10
C HIS A 89 -7.11 3.81 -3.76
N ASP A 90 -7.08 5.01 -3.18
CA ASP A 90 -7.85 5.31 -1.96
C ASP A 90 -9.32 5.58 -2.34
N LEU A 91 -10.20 4.62 -2.05
CA LEU A 91 -11.64 4.72 -2.34
C LEU A 91 -12.37 5.77 -1.49
N LEU A 92 -11.74 6.28 -0.43
CA LEU A 92 -12.28 7.39 0.37
C LEU A 92 -11.90 8.75 -0.21
N THR A 93 -10.93 8.79 -1.12
CA THR A 93 -10.62 10.01 -1.88
C THR A 93 -11.61 10.09 -3.04
N PRO A 94 -12.37 11.20 -3.17
CA PRO A 94 -13.24 11.40 -4.33
C PRO A 94 -12.41 11.21 -5.61
N SER A 95 -12.94 10.48 -6.60
CA SER A 95 -12.20 10.30 -7.85
C SER A 95 -11.91 11.68 -8.43
N SER A 96 -10.63 11.96 -8.68
CA SER A 96 -10.20 13.17 -9.37
C SER A 96 -10.29 13.00 -10.89
N GLU A 97 -10.96 11.95 -11.37
CA GLU A 97 -11.21 11.77 -12.80
C GLU A 97 -12.03 12.97 -13.27
N ALA A 98 -11.42 13.75 -14.16
CA ALA A 98 -12.07 14.89 -14.78
C ALA A 98 -13.39 14.41 -15.38
N ILE A 99 -14.49 15.07 -15.03
CA ILE A 99 -15.80 14.80 -15.62
C ILE A 99 -15.63 14.91 -17.14
N GLU A 100 -15.78 13.80 -17.84
CA GLU A 100 -15.68 13.75 -19.28
C GLU A 100 -16.96 14.39 -19.87
N VAL A 101 -16.90 15.69 -20.16
CA VAL A 101 -18.00 16.42 -20.79
C VAL A 101 -17.89 16.24 -22.30
N SER A 102 -18.78 15.44 -22.88
CA SER A 102 -18.99 15.41 -24.32
C SER A 102 -20.15 16.31 -24.72
N PHE A 103 -19.93 17.19 -25.70
CA PHE A 103 -20.99 17.97 -26.31
C PHE A 103 -21.69 17.10 -27.36
N LEU A 104 -22.97 16.81 -27.15
CA LEU A 104 -23.81 16.22 -28.18
C LEU A 104 -23.97 17.24 -29.32
N ASP A 105 -23.49 16.90 -30.52
CA ASP A 105 -23.78 17.67 -31.72
C ASP A 105 -25.29 17.62 -32.00
N THR A 106 -25.96 18.74 -31.77
CA THR A 106 -27.40 18.89 -32.00
C THR A 106 -27.75 19.03 -33.49
N GLY A 107 -26.76 18.99 -34.40
CA GLY A 107 -26.98 19.03 -35.85
C GLY A 107 -27.94 17.93 -36.35
N THR A 108 -27.86 16.73 -35.78
CA THR A 108 -28.79 15.62 -36.08
C THR A 108 -30.19 15.85 -35.49
N PHE A 109 -30.30 16.57 -34.35
CA PHE A 109 -31.56 16.89 -33.70
C PHE A 109 -32.35 17.99 -34.44
N GLN A 110 -31.67 18.96 -35.09
CA GLN A 110 -32.34 20.00 -35.86
C GLN A 110 -33.10 19.46 -37.08
N ALA A 111 -32.67 18.33 -37.66
CA ALA A 111 -33.35 17.70 -38.79
C ALA A 111 -34.75 17.19 -38.42
N TYR A 112 -34.98 16.78 -37.16
CA TYR A 112 -36.28 16.31 -36.69
C TYR A 112 -37.33 17.41 -36.51
N PHE A 113 -36.91 18.68 -36.40
CA PHE A 113 -37.82 19.82 -36.20
C PHE A 113 -38.08 20.65 -37.46
N LYS A 114 -37.41 20.35 -38.58
CA LYS A 114 -37.77 20.95 -39.88
C LYS A 114 -39.07 20.31 -40.39
N LYS A 115 -40.20 20.95 -40.08
CA LYS A 115 -41.50 20.62 -40.72
C LYS A 115 -41.34 20.70 -42.25
N PRO A 116 -41.87 19.72 -43.02
CA PRO A 116 -41.96 19.88 -44.46
C PRO A 116 -42.89 21.05 -44.76
N GLY A 117 -42.35 22.09 -45.42
CA GLY A 117 -43.12 23.26 -45.84
C GLY A 117 -44.21 22.87 -46.83
N LYS A 118 -45.40 23.43 -46.64
CA LYS A 118 -46.45 23.52 -47.66
C LYS A 118 -46.16 24.71 -48.57
#